data_AF-A0AAE9JJG7-F1
#
_entry.id   AF-A0AAE9JJG7-F1
#
_cell.length_a   1.000
_cell.length_b   1.000
_cell.length_c   1.000
_cell.angle_alpha   90.00
_cell.angle_beta   90.00
_cell.angle_gamma   90.00
#
_symmetry.space_group_name_H-M   'P 1'
#
loop_
_entity.id
_entity.type
_entity.pdbx_description
1 polymer ?
#
loop_
_entity_poly.entity_id
_entity_poly.type
_entity_poly.pdbx_seq_one_letter_code
_entity_poly.pdbx_strand_id
1 'polypeptide(L)'
;MSNLTKIYNKNATVKNGGITAFIATASNEDDQFEYLWSYLAKAKIAFIFIAIFYSLLAIGALLTLRQFLRFHVVYSDLWKAFVEFPVIHHACHVIRKFYSVSVVLNLCLFSILGFVLYADGINSVIGMFIGGILAIVAIVYSAIVAWFVQVYQIMIALEIFNGLKNSDEQLMGPELEVRQMKKKKRIRSLYKILLLRDFVVIPAFVIYDSYQVFADVQSGKSISFLGSGVTMAVFMLTTTSIYLSVPLSMAFYLVNKMGNPEIRKNLNPLQRIIFCQAILISVSVMVRQQMTLVGLPECQ
;
A
#
# COMPACT_ATOMS: atom_id res chain seq x y z
N MET A 1 52.19 -49.34 25.60
CA MET A 1 51.35 -49.37 26.82
C MET A 1 52.01 -48.50 27.89
N SER A 2 51.22 -47.63 28.52
CA SER A 2 51.52 -46.76 29.68
C SER A 2 52.19 -45.39 29.46
N ASN A 3 51.62 -44.40 30.17
CA ASN A 3 52.16 -43.10 30.58
C ASN A 3 51.87 -41.80 29.79
N LEU A 4 50.66 -41.60 29.26
CA LEU A 4 50.13 -40.23 29.04
C LEU A 4 48.85 -39.92 29.81
N THR A 5 48.18 -40.92 30.39
CA THR A 5 46.90 -40.75 31.09
C THR A 5 47.01 -40.18 32.52
N LYS A 6 48.22 -40.05 33.07
CA LYS A 6 48.43 -39.58 34.46
C LYS A 6 48.74 -38.09 34.61
N ILE A 7 48.96 -37.34 33.53
CA ILE A 7 49.20 -35.88 33.60
C ILE A 7 47.89 -35.08 33.48
N TYR A 8 46.83 -35.66 32.91
CA TYR A 8 45.56 -34.94 32.71
C TYR A 8 44.63 -34.91 33.92
N ASN A 9 44.89 -35.71 34.96
CA ASN A 9 43.92 -35.88 36.06
C ASN A 9 44.27 -35.13 37.36
N LYS A 10 45.23 -34.20 37.34
CA LYS A 10 45.59 -33.39 38.53
C LYS A 10 45.40 -31.88 38.39
N ASN A 11 44.99 -31.39 37.22
CA ASN A 11 44.66 -29.98 36.98
C ASN A 11 43.22 -29.76 36.47
N ALA A 12 42.37 -30.79 36.53
CA ALA A 12 41.03 -30.80 35.94
C ALA A 12 39.94 -30.07 36.74
N THR A 13 40.28 -29.14 37.65
CA THR A 13 39.28 -28.42 38.45
C THR A 13 39.29 -26.90 38.30
N VAL A 14 40.16 -26.30 37.48
CA VAL A 14 40.17 -24.81 37.33
C VAL A 14 40.28 -24.32 35.87
N LYS A 15 40.51 -25.17 34.87
CA LYS A 15 40.79 -24.74 33.48
C LYS A 15 39.77 -25.13 32.39
N ASN A 16 38.64 -25.73 32.75
CA ASN A 16 37.64 -26.18 31.78
C ASN A 16 36.51 -25.19 31.50
N GLY A 17 36.33 -24.14 32.32
CA GLY A 17 35.25 -23.17 32.15
C GLY A 17 35.38 -22.33 30.87
N GLY A 18 36.60 -21.97 30.46
CA GLY A 18 36.83 -21.16 29.27
C GLY A 18 36.64 -21.93 27.95
N ILE A 19 37.07 -23.19 27.90
CA ILE A 19 36.93 -24.03 26.70
C ILE A 19 35.48 -24.51 26.54
N THR A 20 34.79 -24.85 27.63
CA THR A 20 33.36 -25.18 27.57
C THR A 20 32.48 -23.96 27.30
N ALA A 21 32.82 -22.78 27.85
CA ALA A 21 32.14 -21.54 27.47
C ALA A 21 32.41 -21.17 26.01
N PHE A 22 33.64 -21.30 25.50
CA PHE A 22 33.96 -21.05 24.09
C PHE A 22 33.25 -22.03 23.15
N ILE A 23 33.25 -23.33 23.46
CA ILE A 23 32.51 -24.35 22.69
C ILE A 23 31.00 -24.12 22.77
N ALA A 24 30.47 -23.71 23.93
CA ALA A 24 29.05 -23.38 24.06
C ALA A 24 28.68 -22.07 23.34
N THR A 25 29.58 -21.09 23.27
CA THR A 25 29.35 -19.84 22.52
C THR A 25 29.43 -20.12 21.02
N ALA A 26 30.41 -20.91 20.58
CA ALA A 26 30.56 -21.35 19.20
C ALA A 26 29.42 -22.27 18.74
N SER A 27 28.96 -23.22 19.57
CA SER A 27 27.81 -24.05 19.20
C SER A 27 26.52 -23.24 19.17
N ASN A 28 26.36 -22.25 20.05
CA ASN A 28 25.19 -21.37 20.06
C ASN A 28 25.22 -20.38 18.88
N GLU A 29 26.40 -19.97 18.41
CA GLU A 29 26.58 -19.23 17.14
C GLU A 29 26.29 -20.12 15.92
N ASP A 30 26.80 -21.35 15.89
CA ASP A 30 26.53 -22.33 14.82
C ASP A 30 25.03 -22.69 14.75
N ASP A 31 24.38 -22.90 15.90
CA ASP A 31 22.94 -23.12 16.00
C ASP A 31 22.16 -21.89 15.52
N GLN A 32 22.60 -20.66 15.85
CA GLN A 32 22.01 -19.42 15.34
C GLN A 32 22.19 -19.27 13.83
N PHE A 33 23.36 -19.64 13.28
CA PHE A 33 23.64 -19.60 11.84
C PHE A 33 22.82 -20.64 11.08
N GLU A 34 22.66 -21.85 11.62
CA GLU A 34 21.81 -22.89 11.03
C GLU A 34 20.33 -22.49 11.07
N TYR A 35 19.90 -21.85 12.16
CA TYR A 35 18.58 -21.24 12.26
C TYR A 35 18.39 -20.13 11.22
N LEU A 36 19.36 -19.20 11.07
CA LEU A 36 19.30 -18.10 10.10
C LEU A 36 19.23 -18.61 8.66
N TRP A 37 20.01 -19.65 8.32
CA TRP A 37 20.00 -20.29 7.00
C TRP A 37 18.67 -20.97 6.69
N SER A 38 18.07 -21.64 7.67
CA SER A 38 16.74 -22.23 7.54
C SER A 38 15.66 -21.17 7.28
N TYR A 39 15.70 -20.03 7.98
CA TYR A 39 14.80 -18.91 7.73
C TYR A 39 15.06 -18.25 6.37
N LEU A 40 16.31 -18.08 5.98
CA LEU A 40 16.68 -17.55 4.66
C LEU A 40 16.16 -18.45 3.54
N ALA A 41 16.27 -19.77 3.67
CA ALA A 41 15.75 -20.73 2.70
C ALA A 41 14.22 -20.66 2.59
N LYS A 42 13.50 -20.59 3.72
CA LYS A 42 12.04 -20.38 3.74
C LYS A 42 11.65 -19.04 3.12
N ALA A 43 12.41 -17.97 3.41
CA ALA A 43 12.19 -16.64 2.85
C ALA A 43 12.39 -16.62 1.33
N LYS A 44 13.42 -17.29 0.81
CA LYS A 44 13.65 -17.44 -0.64
C LYS A 44 12.48 -18.13 -1.33
N ILE A 45 11.97 -19.22 -0.76
CA ILE A 45 10.81 -19.95 -1.29
C ILE A 45 9.55 -19.06 -1.25
N ALA A 46 9.28 -18.41 -0.12
CA ALA A 46 8.15 -17.49 0.01
C ALA A 46 8.24 -16.33 -0.98
N PHE A 47 9.44 -15.80 -1.22
CA PHE A 47 9.68 -14.73 -2.17
C PHE A 47 9.31 -15.14 -3.60
N ILE A 48 9.62 -16.38 -4.02
CA ILE A 48 9.21 -16.89 -5.34
C ILE A 48 7.69 -16.87 -5.48
N PHE A 49 6.94 -17.37 -4.48
CA PHE A 49 5.49 -17.38 -4.52
C PHE A 49 4.90 -15.96 -4.57
N ILE A 50 5.44 -15.05 -3.76
CA ILE A 50 5.04 -13.63 -3.76
C ILE A 50 5.34 -12.99 -5.13
N ALA A 51 6.52 -13.27 -5.71
CA ALA A 51 6.91 -12.74 -7.00
C ALA A 51 6.02 -13.22 -8.14
N ILE A 52 5.64 -14.51 -8.16
CA ILE A 52 4.71 -15.07 -9.14
C ILE A 52 3.34 -14.39 -8.99
N PHE A 53 2.81 -14.34 -7.77
CA PHE A 53 1.52 -13.73 -7.50
C PHE A 53 1.50 -12.24 -7.90
N TYR A 54 2.53 -11.49 -7.52
CA TYR A 54 2.67 -10.07 -7.85
C TYR A 54 2.80 -9.84 -9.37
N SER A 55 3.54 -10.72 -10.07
CA SER A 55 3.68 -10.65 -11.52
C SER A 55 2.34 -10.89 -12.24
N LEU A 56 1.57 -11.88 -11.79
CA LEU A 56 0.23 -12.14 -12.32
C LEU A 56 -0.72 -10.95 -12.10
N LEU A 57 -0.68 -10.35 -10.90
CA LEU A 57 -1.44 -9.14 -10.61
C LEU A 57 -1.02 -7.97 -11.50
N ALA A 58 0.28 -7.77 -11.70
CA ALA A 58 0.80 -6.71 -12.56
C ALA A 58 0.37 -6.90 -14.03
N ILE A 59 0.43 -8.13 -14.55
CA ILE A 59 -0.05 -8.45 -15.91
C ILE A 59 -1.55 -8.17 -16.01
N GLY A 60 -2.35 -8.66 -15.07
CA GLY A 60 -3.79 -8.40 -15.04
C GLY A 60 -4.12 -6.90 -14.97
N ALA A 61 -3.38 -6.16 -14.16
CA ALA A 61 -3.50 -4.70 -14.07
C ALA A 61 -3.15 -4.01 -15.39
N LEU A 62 -2.07 -4.39 -16.07
CA LEU A 62 -1.69 -3.80 -17.36
C LEU A 62 -2.69 -4.12 -18.48
N LEU A 63 -3.24 -5.34 -18.51
CA LEU A 63 -4.26 -5.74 -19.48
C LEU A 63 -5.56 -4.93 -19.30
N THR A 64 -6.03 -4.80 -18.07
CA THR A 64 -7.22 -3.99 -17.74
C THR A 64 -6.98 -2.51 -18.05
N LEU A 65 -5.79 -1.98 -17.76
CA LEU A 65 -5.38 -0.62 -18.09
C LEU A 65 -5.45 -0.34 -19.59
N ARG A 66 -4.91 -1.27 -20.39
CA ARG A 66 -4.90 -1.16 -21.85
C ARG A 66 -6.31 -1.07 -22.40
N GLN A 67 -7.23 -1.91 -21.91
CA GLN A 67 -8.63 -1.87 -22.30
C GLN A 67 -9.26 -0.53 -21.93
N PHE A 68 -9.11 -0.09 -20.68
CA PHE A 68 -9.64 1.21 -20.22
C PHE A 68 -9.15 2.39 -21.07
N LEU A 69 -7.85 2.45 -21.36
CA LEU A 69 -7.27 3.51 -22.19
C LEU A 69 -7.82 3.48 -23.61
N ARG A 70 -8.02 2.29 -24.20
CA ARG A 70 -8.62 2.14 -25.53
C ARG A 70 -10.06 2.66 -25.56
N PHE A 71 -10.87 2.31 -24.56
CA PHE A 71 -12.23 2.83 -24.43
C PHE A 71 -12.24 4.35 -24.27
N HIS A 72 -11.35 4.91 -23.45
CA HIS A 72 -11.26 6.36 -23.28
C HIS A 72 -10.92 7.07 -24.59
N VAL A 73 -10.00 6.56 -25.41
CA VAL A 73 -9.67 7.19 -26.70
C VAL A 73 -10.87 7.17 -27.64
N VAL A 74 -11.54 6.03 -27.78
CA VAL A 74 -12.68 5.85 -28.70
C VAL A 74 -13.88 6.70 -28.33
N TYR A 75 -14.20 6.82 -27.03
CA TYR A 75 -15.41 7.49 -26.57
C TYR A 75 -15.17 8.90 -25.99
N SER A 76 -13.93 9.41 -26.03
CA SER A 76 -13.57 10.68 -25.38
C SER A 76 -14.44 11.86 -25.80
N ASP A 77 -14.74 11.99 -27.09
CA ASP A 77 -15.52 13.13 -27.60
C ASP A 77 -16.98 13.06 -27.17
N LEU A 78 -17.57 11.86 -27.14
CA LEU A 78 -18.91 11.64 -26.59
C LEU A 78 -18.93 11.90 -25.09
N TRP A 79 -17.85 11.54 -24.38
CA TRP A 79 -17.79 11.66 -22.94
C TRP A 79 -17.66 13.10 -22.43
N LYS A 80 -17.11 14.02 -23.24
CA LYS A 80 -16.99 15.46 -22.89
C LYS A 80 -18.34 16.12 -22.57
N ALA A 81 -19.43 15.59 -23.12
CA ALA A 81 -20.78 16.09 -22.88
C ALA A 81 -21.31 15.83 -21.45
N PHE A 82 -20.62 15.02 -20.65
CA PHE A 82 -21.07 14.65 -19.31
C PHE A 82 -20.31 15.39 -18.21
N VAL A 83 -20.97 15.61 -17.08
CA VAL A 83 -20.39 16.30 -15.92
C VAL A 83 -19.30 15.45 -15.25
N GLU A 84 -19.34 14.13 -15.37
CA GLU A 84 -18.34 13.20 -14.82
C GLU A 84 -17.01 13.15 -15.61
N PHE A 85 -16.97 13.72 -16.82
CA PHE A 85 -15.80 13.67 -17.68
C PHE A 85 -14.48 14.11 -17.02
N PRO A 86 -14.41 15.22 -16.26
CA PRO A 86 -13.15 15.63 -15.63
C PRO A 86 -12.57 14.60 -14.66
N VAL A 87 -13.42 13.77 -14.04
CA VAL A 87 -13.00 12.73 -13.09
C VAL A 87 -12.34 11.57 -13.85
N ILE A 88 -12.99 11.09 -14.90
CA ILE A 88 -12.48 9.98 -15.73
C ILE A 88 -11.29 10.39 -16.60
N HIS A 89 -11.31 11.61 -17.14
CA HIS A 89 -10.19 12.17 -17.91
C HIS A 89 -8.94 12.37 -17.04
N HIS A 90 -9.10 12.89 -15.83
CA HIS A 90 -8.00 13.00 -14.87
C HIS A 90 -7.45 11.62 -14.48
N ALA A 91 -8.32 10.63 -14.26
CA ALA A 91 -7.90 9.25 -14.02
C ALA A 91 -7.07 8.68 -15.17
N CYS A 92 -7.52 8.86 -16.41
CA CYS A 92 -6.79 8.46 -17.61
C CYS A 92 -5.39 9.08 -17.69
N HIS A 93 -5.27 10.39 -17.43
CA HIS A 93 -3.98 11.08 -17.42
C HIS A 93 -3.03 10.52 -16.36
N VAL A 94 -3.50 10.30 -15.12
CA VAL A 94 -2.64 9.78 -14.04
C VAL A 94 -2.24 8.33 -14.30
N ILE A 95 -3.17 7.51 -14.78
CA ILE A 95 -2.94 6.12 -15.18
C ILE A 95 -1.81 6.04 -16.22
N ARG A 96 -1.93 6.82 -17.30
CA ARG A 96 -0.98 6.75 -18.41
C ARG A 96 0.42 7.23 -18.02
N LYS A 97 0.51 8.26 -17.16
CA LYS A 97 1.77 8.93 -16.86
C LYS A 97 2.49 8.39 -15.63
N PHE A 98 1.76 7.98 -14.60
CA PHE A 98 2.33 7.62 -13.30
C PHE A 98 2.08 6.17 -12.92
N TYR A 99 0.87 5.63 -13.14
CA TYR A 99 0.55 4.25 -12.73
C TYR A 99 1.36 3.21 -13.49
N SER A 100 1.40 3.28 -14.82
CA SER A 100 2.17 2.33 -15.64
C SER A 100 3.65 2.32 -15.26
N VAL A 101 4.23 3.50 -15.03
CA VAL A 101 5.64 3.66 -14.61
C VAL A 101 5.83 3.07 -13.21
N SER A 102 4.91 3.34 -12.29
CA SER A 102 4.94 2.78 -10.93
C SER A 102 4.91 1.25 -10.94
N VAL A 103 4.07 0.62 -11.77
CA VAL A 103 4.00 -0.85 -11.89
C VAL A 103 5.33 -1.42 -12.38
N VAL A 104 5.89 -0.83 -13.44
CA VAL A 104 7.18 -1.29 -14.00
C VAL A 104 8.32 -1.10 -13.00
N LEU A 105 8.40 0.05 -12.33
CA LEU A 105 9.43 0.30 -11.30
C LEU A 105 9.36 -0.71 -10.16
N ASN A 106 8.15 -1.02 -9.67
CA ASN A 106 7.97 -2.01 -8.61
C ASN A 106 8.33 -3.44 -9.07
N LEU A 107 8.05 -3.80 -10.34
CA LEU A 107 8.49 -5.07 -10.90
C LEU A 107 10.03 -5.15 -10.96
N CYS A 108 10.69 -4.10 -11.47
CA CYS A 108 12.15 -4.02 -11.49
C CYS A 108 12.75 -4.10 -10.08
N LEU A 109 12.13 -3.43 -9.11
CA LEU A 109 12.56 -3.47 -7.70
C LEU A 109 12.44 -4.89 -7.13
N PHE A 110 11.33 -5.58 -7.40
CA PHE A 110 11.16 -6.98 -7.01
C PHE A 110 12.22 -7.88 -7.66
N SER A 111 12.55 -7.67 -8.94
CA SER A 111 13.60 -8.45 -9.60
C SER A 111 14.98 -8.23 -8.96
N ILE A 112 15.32 -6.99 -8.62
CA ILE A 112 16.59 -6.66 -7.95
C ILE A 112 16.62 -7.23 -6.53
N LEU A 113 15.52 -7.15 -5.78
CA LEU A 113 15.41 -7.78 -4.46
C LEU A 113 15.60 -9.29 -4.56
N GLY A 114 15.01 -9.93 -5.57
CA GLY A 114 15.27 -11.33 -5.88
C GLY A 114 16.76 -11.58 -6.13
N PHE A 115 17.38 -10.80 -7.01
CA PHE A 115 18.82 -10.92 -7.27
C PHE A 115 19.66 -10.79 -5.99
N VAL A 116 19.37 -9.81 -5.12
CA VAL A 116 20.07 -9.61 -3.83
C VAL A 116 19.92 -10.84 -2.91
N LEU A 117 18.75 -11.47 -2.89
CA LEU A 117 18.49 -12.67 -2.07
C LEU A 117 19.23 -13.93 -2.57
N TYR A 118 19.56 -14.00 -3.85
CA TYR A 118 20.25 -15.15 -4.46
C TYR A 118 21.72 -14.92 -4.78
N ALA A 119 22.17 -13.67 -4.80
CA ALA A 119 23.57 -13.31 -5.02
C ALA A 119 24.34 -13.29 -3.71
N ASP A 120 25.58 -13.80 -3.73
CA ASP A 120 26.49 -13.78 -2.58
C ASP A 120 27.59 -12.72 -2.74
N GLY A 121 28.12 -12.25 -1.61
CA GLY A 121 29.28 -11.35 -1.56
C GLY A 121 29.04 -9.96 -2.19
N ILE A 122 30.03 -9.47 -2.93
CA ILE A 122 30.03 -8.11 -3.52
C ILE A 122 28.83 -7.87 -4.45
N ASN A 123 28.36 -8.90 -5.15
CA ASN A 123 27.22 -8.79 -6.06
C ASN A 123 25.93 -8.44 -5.31
N SER A 124 25.74 -9.00 -4.10
CA SER A 124 24.61 -8.66 -3.23
C SER A 124 24.66 -7.19 -2.78
N VAL A 125 25.85 -6.71 -2.40
CA VAL A 125 26.07 -5.32 -1.97
C VAL A 125 25.79 -4.33 -3.11
N ILE A 126 26.29 -4.61 -4.32
CA ILE A 126 26.00 -3.81 -5.52
C ILE A 126 24.49 -3.81 -5.81
N GLY A 127 23.85 -4.98 -5.73
CA GLY A 127 22.40 -5.12 -5.89
C GLY A 127 21.61 -4.30 -4.87
N MET A 128 22.04 -4.26 -3.60
CA MET A 128 21.41 -3.43 -2.57
C MET A 128 21.54 -1.95 -2.87
N PHE A 129 22.70 -1.49 -3.36
CA PHE A 129 22.90 -0.07 -3.70
C PHE A 129 22.01 0.37 -4.87
N ILE A 130 22.00 -0.41 -5.95
CA ILE A 130 21.13 -0.15 -7.11
C ILE A 130 19.64 -0.24 -6.69
N GLY A 131 19.30 -1.24 -5.89
CA GLY A 131 17.96 -1.42 -5.33
C GLY A 131 17.51 -0.25 -4.47
N GLY A 132 18.41 0.33 -3.67
CA GLY A 132 18.13 1.50 -2.84
C GLY A 132 17.78 2.74 -3.68
N ILE A 133 18.56 3.02 -4.72
CA ILE A 133 18.27 4.13 -5.66
C ILE A 133 16.91 3.91 -6.34
N LEU A 134 16.67 2.69 -6.84
CA LEU A 134 15.41 2.36 -7.48
C LEU A 134 14.23 2.46 -6.50
N ALA A 135 14.41 2.05 -5.24
CA ALA A 135 13.38 2.12 -4.21
C ALA A 135 12.94 3.56 -3.95
N ILE A 136 13.87 4.52 -3.88
CA ILE A 136 13.55 5.94 -3.70
C ILE A 136 12.64 6.42 -4.85
N VAL A 137 13.01 6.12 -6.09
CA VAL A 137 12.20 6.50 -7.26
C VAL A 137 10.83 5.80 -7.24
N ALA A 138 10.81 4.51 -6.92
CA ALA A 138 9.57 3.73 -6.83
C ALA A 138 8.62 4.27 -5.75
N ILE A 139 9.14 4.70 -4.59
CA ILE A 139 8.37 5.30 -3.50
C ILE A 139 7.69 6.59 -3.97
N VAL A 140 8.42 7.47 -4.68
CA VAL A 140 7.85 8.74 -5.19
C VAL A 140 6.69 8.48 -6.15
N TYR A 141 6.87 7.59 -7.12
CA TYR A 141 5.80 7.24 -8.06
C TYR A 141 4.62 6.57 -7.37
N SER A 142 4.88 5.67 -6.43
CA SER A 142 3.85 4.99 -5.66
C SER A 142 3.06 5.96 -4.78
N ALA A 143 3.72 6.97 -4.19
CA ALA A 143 3.06 8.03 -3.42
C ALA A 143 2.13 8.88 -4.30
N ILE A 144 2.56 9.28 -5.50
CA ILE A 144 1.72 10.00 -6.45
C ILE A 144 0.47 9.19 -6.82
N VAL A 145 0.65 7.90 -7.11
CA VAL A 145 -0.46 6.98 -7.38
C VAL A 145 -1.39 6.85 -6.17
N ALA A 146 -0.85 6.75 -4.96
CA ALA A 146 -1.62 6.64 -3.73
C ALA A 146 -2.49 7.90 -3.48
N TRP A 147 -1.93 9.10 -3.66
CA TRP A 147 -2.71 10.35 -3.59
C TRP A 147 -3.83 10.37 -4.61
N PHE A 148 -3.53 9.96 -5.85
CA PHE A 148 -4.55 9.87 -6.88
C PHE A 148 -5.68 8.92 -6.50
N VAL A 149 -5.37 7.72 -6.00
CA VAL A 149 -6.36 6.74 -5.55
C VAL A 149 -7.26 7.33 -4.46
N GLN A 150 -6.68 8.02 -3.48
CA GLN A 150 -7.43 8.67 -2.40
C GLN A 150 -8.36 9.76 -2.94
N VAL A 151 -7.87 10.65 -3.81
CA VAL A 151 -8.71 11.68 -4.45
C VAL A 151 -9.83 11.05 -5.27
N TYR A 152 -9.52 9.99 -6.03
CA TYR A 152 -10.48 9.31 -6.88
C TYR A 152 -11.59 8.64 -6.08
N GLN A 153 -11.25 7.96 -4.98
CA GLN A 153 -12.22 7.34 -4.07
C GLN A 153 -13.16 8.36 -3.45
N ILE A 154 -12.64 9.50 -2.97
CA ILE A 154 -13.48 10.59 -2.42
C ILE A 154 -14.43 11.12 -3.50
N MET A 155 -13.95 11.32 -4.73
CA MET A 155 -14.80 11.79 -5.82
C MET A 155 -15.91 10.79 -6.15
N ILE A 156 -15.61 9.49 -6.25
CA ILE A 156 -16.61 8.44 -6.45
C ILE A 156 -17.64 8.44 -5.32
N ALA A 157 -17.18 8.49 -4.06
CA ALA A 157 -18.06 8.51 -2.89
C ALA A 157 -19.05 9.68 -2.96
N LEU A 158 -18.57 10.87 -3.32
CA LEU A 158 -19.43 12.05 -3.48
C LEU A 158 -20.46 11.91 -4.63
N GLU A 159 -20.08 11.32 -5.77
CA GLU A 159 -21.04 11.09 -6.87
C GLU A 159 -22.17 10.13 -6.45
N ILE A 160 -21.82 9.08 -5.72
CA ILE A 160 -22.78 8.07 -5.23
C ILE A 160 -23.67 8.66 -4.15
N PHE A 161 -23.11 9.40 -3.19
CA PHE A 161 -23.87 10.03 -2.12
C PHE A 161 -24.90 11.03 -2.66
N ASN A 162 -24.50 11.85 -3.64
CA ASN A 162 -25.41 12.76 -4.33
C ASN A 162 -26.51 12.03 -5.14
N GLY A 163 -26.39 10.72 -5.31
CA GLY A 163 -27.42 9.83 -5.83
C GLY A 163 -27.39 9.64 -7.33
N LEU A 164 -26.25 9.88 -7.98
CA LEU A 164 -26.08 9.71 -9.42
C LEU A 164 -27.26 10.30 -10.21
N LYS A 165 -27.75 11.47 -9.77
CA LYS A 165 -28.93 12.10 -10.38
C LYS A 165 -28.56 12.48 -11.81
N ASN A 166 -29.18 11.82 -12.78
CA ASN A 166 -29.08 12.18 -14.19
C ASN A 166 -29.98 13.40 -14.48
N SER A 167 -29.78 14.48 -13.72
CA SER A 167 -30.34 15.80 -14.02
C SER A 167 -29.56 16.52 -15.12
N ASP A 168 -28.63 15.83 -15.78
CA ASP A 168 -27.60 16.41 -16.63
C ASP A 168 -27.85 16.16 -18.13
N GLU A 169 -28.93 15.47 -18.51
CA GLU A 169 -29.29 15.22 -19.93
C GLU A 169 -29.67 16.48 -20.73
N GLN A 170 -29.69 17.68 -20.13
CA GLN A 170 -30.07 18.93 -20.81
C GLN A 170 -29.27 20.19 -20.42
N LEU A 171 -28.09 20.06 -19.80
CA LEU A 171 -27.29 21.25 -19.47
C LEU A 171 -26.50 21.73 -20.70
N MET A 172 -27.00 22.75 -21.40
CA MET A 172 -26.28 23.39 -22.51
C MET A 172 -25.11 24.26 -22.02
N GLY A 173 -23.99 24.16 -22.75
CA GLY A 173 -22.85 25.08 -22.79
C GLY A 173 -22.31 25.56 -21.42
N PRO A 174 -22.64 26.79 -21.00
CA PRO A 174 -21.99 27.43 -19.86
C PRO A 174 -22.24 26.72 -18.52
N GLU A 175 -23.40 26.09 -18.31
CA GLU A 175 -23.70 25.43 -17.03
C GLU A 175 -22.93 24.11 -16.85
N LEU A 176 -22.74 23.37 -17.95
CA LEU A 176 -21.90 22.17 -18.00
C LEU A 176 -20.45 22.53 -17.67
N GLU A 177 -19.91 23.56 -18.32
CA GLU A 177 -18.53 24.03 -18.09
C GLU A 177 -18.32 24.48 -16.64
N VAL A 178 -19.27 25.21 -16.05
CA VAL A 178 -19.20 25.63 -14.64
C VAL A 178 -19.16 24.42 -13.70
N ARG A 179 -19.98 23.39 -13.94
CA ARG A 179 -19.97 22.17 -13.11
C ARG A 179 -18.68 21.38 -13.29
N GLN A 180 -18.17 21.25 -14.51
CA GLN A 180 -16.88 20.59 -14.78
C GLN A 180 -15.71 21.34 -14.13
N MET A 181 -15.71 22.67 -14.17
CA MET A 181 -14.72 23.52 -13.50
C MET A 181 -14.79 23.41 -11.98
N LYS A 182 -15.99 23.33 -11.39
CA LYS A 182 -16.18 23.06 -9.95
C LYS A 182 -15.57 21.70 -9.57
N LYS A 183 -15.80 20.64 -10.35
CA LYS A 183 -15.17 19.32 -10.10
C LYS A 183 -13.66 19.37 -10.22
N LYS A 184 -13.10 20.05 -11.23
CA LYS A 184 -11.66 20.25 -11.39
C LYS A 184 -11.03 21.02 -10.22
N LYS A 185 -11.69 22.07 -9.73
CA LYS A 185 -11.26 22.82 -8.54
C LYS A 185 -11.28 21.95 -7.29
N ARG A 186 -12.30 21.10 -7.12
CA ARG A 186 -12.40 20.13 -6.02
C ARG A 186 -11.25 19.13 -6.05
N ILE A 187 -10.96 18.52 -7.20
CA ILE A 187 -9.82 17.60 -7.38
C ILE A 187 -8.51 18.28 -6.94
N ARG A 188 -8.25 19.51 -7.42
CA ARG A 188 -7.05 20.27 -7.04
C ARG A 188 -6.99 20.57 -5.54
N SER A 189 -8.13 20.91 -4.92
CA SER A 189 -8.21 21.16 -3.48
C SER A 189 -7.90 19.90 -2.66
N LEU A 190 -8.43 18.75 -3.08
CA LEU A 190 -8.18 17.47 -2.41
C LEU A 190 -6.69 17.11 -2.44
N TYR A 191 -6.01 17.28 -3.57
CA TYR A 191 -4.56 17.07 -3.65
C TYR A 191 -3.79 17.98 -2.68
N LYS A 192 -4.15 19.27 -2.57
CA LYS A 192 -3.51 20.18 -1.62
C LYS A 192 -3.67 19.71 -0.17
N ILE A 193 -4.86 19.23 0.19
CA ILE A 193 -5.13 18.71 1.54
C ILE A 193 -4.30 17.45 1.82
N LEU A 194 -4.23 16.51 0.86
CA LEU A 194 -3.44 15.29 1.01
C LEU A 194 -1.93 15.58 1.09
N LEU A 195 -1.44 16.51 0.27
CA LEU A 195 -0.05 16.97 0.35
C LEU A 195 0.26 17.63 1.69
N LEU A 196 -0.63 18.48 2.19
CA LEU A 196 -0.47 19.08 3.52
C LEU A 196 -0.46 18.02 4.63
N ARG A 197 -1.36 17.02 4.55
CA ARG A 197 -1.39 15.90 5.49
C ARG A 197 -0.05 15.15 5.48
N ASP A 198 0.45 14.76 4.32
CA ASP A 198 1.60 13.85 4.22
C ASP A 198 2.95 14.55 4.39
N PHE A 199 3.07 15.83 4.02
CA PHE A 199 4.34 16.58 4.14
C PHE A 199 4.44 17.47 5.37
N VAL A 200 3.32 17.80 6.02
CA VAL A 200 3.33 18.69 7.20
C VAL A 200 2.81 17.97 8.42
N VAL A 201 1.59 17.41 8.34
CA VAL A 201 0.91 16.84 9.51
C VAL A 201 1.59 15.55 9.99
N ILE A 202 1.80 14.57 9.10
CA ILE A 202 2.44 13.30 9.45
C ILE A 202 3.87 13.52 9.97
N PRO A 203 4.75 14.27 9.28
CA PRO A 203 6.11 14.49 9.79
C PRO A 203 6.14 15.22 11.14
N ALA A 204 5.24 16.18 11.38
CA ALA A 204 5.13 16.84 12.68
C ALA A 204 4.79 15.86 13.81
N PHE A 205 3.86 14.93 13.57
CA PHE A 205 3.54 13.88 14.53
C PHE A 205 4.68 12.85 14.70
N VAL A 206 5.41 12.53 13.63
CA VAL A 206 6.60 11.66 13.72
C VAL A 206 7.68 12.28 14.61
N ILE A 207 7.94 13.59 14.48
CA ILE A 207 8.88 14.32 15.34
C ILE A 207 8.41 14.29 16.80
N TYR A 208 7.12 14.52 17.02
CA TYR A 208 6.52 14.46 18.35
C TYR A 208 6.64 13.06 18.99
N ASP A 209 6.30 12.00 18.25
CA ASP A 209 6.42 10.62 18.72
C ASP A 209 7.88 10.27 18.98
N SER A 210 8.81 10.69 18.11
CA SER A 210 10.25 10.47 18.31
C SER A 210 10.78 11.14 19.58
N TYR A 211 10.32 12.36 19.87
CA TYR A 211 10.67 13.07 21.11
C TYR A 211 10.12 12.35 22.35
N GLN A 212 8.87 11.88 22.31
CA GLN A 212 8.26 11.13 23.40
C GLN A 212 9.00 9.80 23.66
N VAL A 213 9.32 9.05 22.60
CA VAL A 213 10.12 7.82 22.70
C VAL A 213 11.47 8.12 23.34
N PHE A 214 12.16 9.18 22.90
CA PHE A 214 13.44 9.57 23.47
C PHE A 214 13.33 9.93 24.96
N ALA A 215 12.30 10.68 25.35
CA ALA A 215 12.04 11.03 26.75
C ALA A 215 11.74 9.79 27.62
N ASP A 216 10.96 8.84 27.09
CA ASP A 216 10.64 7.59 27.78
C ASP A 216 11.89 6.72 28.00
N VAL A 217 12.74 6.59 26.97
CA VAL A 217 14.05 5.91 27.05
C VAL A 217 14.91 6.53 28.15
N GLN A 218 15.01 7.86 28.16
CA GLN A 218 15.82 8.59 29.13
C GLN A 218 15.28 8.46 30.56
N SER A 219 13.97 8.28 30.71
CA SER A 219 13.31 8.06 32.02
C SER A 219 13.37 6.61 32.51
N GLY A 220 14.00 5.68 31.77
CA GLY A 220 14.11 4.27 32.14
C GLY A 220 12.81 3.48 32.00
N LYS A 221 11.81 4.02 31.30
CA LYS A 221 10.57 3.30 31.00
C LYS A 221 10.80 2.32 29.85
N SER A 222 10.12 1.18 29.90
CA SER A 222 10.13 0.22 28.79
C SER A 222 9.64 0.91 27.51
N ILE A 223 10.48 0.89 26.48
CA ILE A 223 10.17 1.43 25.17
C ILE A 223 9.04 0.60 24.57
N SER A 224 7.83 1.13 24.61
CA SER A 224 6.79 0.67 23.69
C SER A 224 7.23 1.13 22.30
N PHE A 225 7.45 0.20 21.36
CA PHE A 225 7.64 0.52 19.93
C PHE A 225 6.43 1.30 19.35
N LEU A 226 5.33 1.30 20.11
CA LEU A 226 4.15 2.15 20.04
C LEU A 226 4.31 3.39 20.94
N GLY A 227 5.39 4.17 20.79
CA GLY A 227 5.53 5.45 21.49
C GLY A 227 4.42 6.40 21.07
N SER A 228 3.55 6.77 22.02
CA SER A 228 2.33 7.59 21.90
C SER A 228 1.22 7.09 20.94
N GLY A 229 1.55 6.38 19.86
CA GLY A 229 0.59 5.86 18.89
C GLY A 229 -0.18 6.95 18.12
N VAL A 230 0.09 8.23 18.35
CA VAL A 230 -0.64 9.35 17.76
C VAL A 230 -0.39 9.42 16.25
N THR A 231 0.84 9.26 15.75
CA THR A 231 1.08 9.22 14.29
C THR A 231 0.31 8.08 13.64
N MET A 232 0.35 6.89 14.24
CA MET A 232 -0.36 5.72 13.73
C MET A 232 -1.88 5.91 13.78
N ALA A 233 -2.41 6.46 14.87
CA ALA A 233 -3.84 6.76 15.01
C ALA A 233 -4.31 7.79 13.99
N VAL A 234 -3.56 8.88 13.79
CA VAL A 234 -3.86 9.92 12.79
C VAL A 234 -3.79 9.33 11.38
N PHE A 235 -2.77 8.53 11.08
CA PHE A 235 -2.64 7.84 9.80
C PHE A 235 -3.80 6.90 9.55
N MET A 236 -4.15 6.06 10.53
CA MET A 236 -5.27 5.12 10.44
C MET A 236 -6.60 5.84 10.27
N LEU A 237 -6.90 6.86 11.08
CA LEU A 237 -8.16 7.61 11.01
C LEU A 237 -8.32 8.31 9.66
N THR A 238 -7.27 8.99 9.18
CA THR A 238 -7.33 9.72 7.91
C THR A 238 -7.33 8.82 6.69
N THR A 239 -6.53 7.75 6.69
CA THR A 239 -6.40 6.84 5.54
C THR A 239 -7.58 5.87 5.46
N THR A 240 -7.98 5.28 6.59
CA THR A 240 -9.08 4.31 6.64
C THR A 240 -10.42 4.97 6.33
N SER A 241 -10.67 6.19 6.81
CA SER A 241 -11.90 6.92 6.47
C SER A 241 -12.03 7.18 4.97
N ILE A 242 -10.93 7.46 4.27
CA ILE A 242 -10.93 7.59 2.80
C ILE A 242 -11.26 6.26 2.13
N TYR A 243 -10.62 5.16 2.53
CA TYR A 243 -10.90 3.84 1.96
C TYR A 243 -12.32 3.35 2.25
N LEU A 244 -12.91 3.74 3.38
CA LEU A 244 -14.29 3.42 3.75
C LEU A 244 -15.34 4.35 3.11
N SER A 245 -14.93 5.49 2.57
CA SER A 245 -15.87 6.48 2.01
C SER A 245 -16.74 5.90 0.88
N VAL A 246 -16.16 5.08 0.01
CA VAL A 246 -16.85 4.44 -1.12
C VAL A 246 -17.86 3.38 -0.64
N PRO A 247 -17.47 2.35 0.15
CA PRO A 247 -18.42 1.35 0.62
C PRO A 247 -19.52 1.95 1.50
N LEU A 248 -19.22 2.94 2.35
CA LEU A 248 -20.25 3.63 3.14
C LEU A 248 -21.23 4.42 2.25
N SER A 249 -20.72 5.13 1.24
CA SER A 249 -21.57 5.85 0.29
C SER A 249 -22.43 4.88 -0.52
N MET A 250 -21.89 3.73 -0.89
CA MET A 250 -22.61 2.68 -1.59
C MET A 250 -23.68 2.04 -0.71
N ALA A 251 -23.38 1.73 0.54
CA ALA A 251 -24.37 1.23 1.50
C ALA A 251 -25.50 2.23 1.71
N PHE A 252 -25.18 3.51 1.89
CA PHE A 252 -26.16 4.60 1.99
C PHE A 252 -27.04 4.67 0.72
N TYR A 253 -26.44 4.56 -0.47
CA TYR A 253 -27.16 4.57 -1.74
C TYR A 253 -28.10 3.36 -1.87
N LEU A 254 -27.64 2.17 -1.48
CA LEU A 254 -28.44 0.94 -1.50
C LEU A 254 -29.64 1.03 -0.55
N VAL A 255 -29.43 1.52 0.67
CA VAL A 255 -30.49 1.63 1.69
C VAL A 255 -31.50 2.73 1.35
N ASN A 256 -31.03 3.91 0.94
CA ASN A 256 -31.90 5.10 0.84
C ASN A 256 -32.39 5.41 -0.58
N LYS A 257 -31.76 4.88 -1.63
CA LYS A 257 -32.05 5.27 -3.02
C LYS A 257 -32.35 4.11 -3.96
N MET A 258 -31.97 2.87 -3.63
CA MET A 258 -32.20 1.71 -4.50
C MET A 258 -33.68 1.30 -4.61
N GLY A 259 -34.52 1.71 -3.66
CA GLY A 259 -35.97 1.52 -3.73
C GLY A 259 -36.65 2.29 -4.86
N ASN A 260 -35.97 3.25 -5.50
CA ASN A 260 -36.51 4.04 -6.60
C ASN A 260 -36.02 3.53 -7.97
N PRO A 261 -36.85 2.78 -8.74
CA PRO A 261 -36.42 2.14 -9.98
C PRO A 261 -36.05 3.13 -11.10
N GLU A 262 -36.52 4.37 -11.04
CA GLU A 262 -36.21 5.42 -12.02
C GLU A 262 -34.75 5.87 -11.98
N ILE A 263 -34.13 5.88 -10.79
CA ILE A 263 -32.72 6.29 -10.61
C ILE A 263 -31.78 5.28 -11.30
N ARG A 264 -32.17 4.00 -11.35
CA ARG A 264 -31.33 2.92 -11.92
C ARG A 264 -31.41 2.86 -13.46
N LYS A 265 -32.56 3.19 -14.03
CA LYS A 265 -32.77 3.17 -15.50
C LYS A 265 -32.12 4.37 -16.20
N ASN A 266 -32.03 5.51 -15.52
CA ASN A 266 -31.57 6.77 -16.11
C ASN A 266 -30.08 7.04 -15.86
N LEU A 267 -29.21 6.05 -15.64
CA LEU A 267 -27.77 6.34 -15.43
C LEU A 267 -27.07 6.60 -16.77
N ASN A 268 -26.32 7.70 -16.85
CA ASN A 268 -25.48 7.96 -18.01
C ASN A 268 -24.30 6.95 -18.08
N PRO A 269 -23.65 6.77 -19.25
CA PRO A 269 -22.59 5.77 -19.41
C PRO A 269 -21.41 5.91 -18.42
N LEU A 270 -21.02 7.14 -18.08
CA LEU A 270 -19.91 7.40 -17.15
C LEU A 270 -20.30 7.13 -15.70
N GLN A 271 -21.52 7.46 -15.30
CA GLN A 271 -22.09 7.13 -13.99
C GLN A 271 -22.20 5.62 -13.83
N ARG A 272 -22.55 4.88 -14.89
CA ARG A 272 -22.53 3.41 -14.87
C ARG A 272 -21.11 2.87 -14.64
N ILE A 273 -20.09 3.45 -15.29
CA ILE A 273 -18.69 3.08 -15.06
C ILE A 273 -18.29 3.35 -13.60
N ILE A 274 -18.61 4.54 -13.08
CA ILE A 274 -18.32 4.93 -11.69
C ILE A 274 -19.02 3.99 -10.70
N PHE A 275 -20.28 3.64 -10.96
CA PHE A 275 -21.05 2.73 -10.12
C PHE A 275 -20.45 1.31 -10.12
N CYS A 276 -20.09 0.77 -11.28
CA CYS A 276 -19.42 -0.53 -11.36
C CYS A 276 -18.06 -0.52 -10.64
N GLN A 277 -17.27 0.54 -10.79
CA GLN A 277 -16.01 0.69 -10.08
C GLN A 277 -16.21 0.77 -8.57
N ALA A 278 -17.25 1.46 -8.11
CA ALA A 278 -17.56 1.55 -6.69
C ALA A 278 -17.99 0.21 -6.07
N ILE A 279 -18.74 -0.62 -6.80
CA ILE A 279 -19.04 -1.99 -6.37
C ILE A 279 -17.74 -2.77 -6.21
N LEU A 280 -16.87 -2.76 -7.23
CA LEU A 280 -15.60 -3.48 -7.18
C LEU A 280 -14.71 -3.01 -6.01
N ILE A 281 -14.61 -1.70 -5.79
CA ILE A 281 -13.87 -1.12 -4.66
C ILE A 281 -14.48 -1.58 -3.33
N SER A 282 -15.80 -1.52 -3.20
CA SER A 282 -16.51 -1.90 -1.96
C SER A 282 -16.27 -3.38 -1.64
N VAL A 283 -16.43 -4.27 -2.62
CA VAL A 283 -16.15 -5.71 -2.46
C VAL A 283 -14.69 -5.94 -2.07
N SER A 284 -13.75 -5.28 -2.76
CA SER A 284 -12.32 -5.42 -2.48
C SER A 284 -11.95 -4.98 -1.06
N VAL A 285 -12.55 -3.89 -0.57
CA VAL A 285 -12.33 -3.40 0.81
C VAL A 285 -12.94 -4.36 1.83
N MET A 286 -14.15 -4.88 1.59
CA MET A 286 -14.79 -5.83 2.49
C MET A 286 -14.04 -7.16 2.57
N VAL A 287 -13.58 -7.69 1.43
CA VAL A 287 -12.77 -8.91 1.37
C VAL A 287 -11.43 -8.71 2.10
N ARG A 288 -10.79 -7.54 1.95
CA ARG A 288 -9.58 -7.20 2.70
C ARG A 288 -9.83 -7.15 4.21
N GLN A 289 -10.93 -6.54 4.64
CA GLN A 289 -11.29 -6.49 6.06
C GLN A 289 -11.62 -7.87 6.64
N GLN A 290 -12.31 -8.72 5.88
CA GLN A 290 -12.57 -10.11 6.26
C GLN A 290 -11.28 -10.92 6.41
N MET A 291 -10.34 -10.80 5.47
CA MET A 291 -9.02 -11.45 5.61
C MET A 291 -8.22 -10.92 6.81
N THR A 292 -8.38 -9.64 7.15
CA THR A 292 -7.71 -9.06 8.33
C THR A 292 -8.35 -9.54 9.64
N LEU A 293 -9.67 -9.76 9.66
CA LEU A 293 -10.42 -10.29 10.81
C LEU A 293 -10.20 -11.80 11.00
N VAL A 294 -10.08 -12.56 9.91
CA VAL A 294 -9.77 -14.01 9.95
C VAL A 294 -8.29 -14.28 10.29
N GLY A 295 -7.42 -13.28 10.11
CA GLY A 295 -6.00 -13.32 10.49
C GLY A 295 -5.69 -12.94 11.93
N LEU A 296 -6.69 -12.69 12.79
CA LEU A 296 -6.51 -12.67 14.24
C LEU A 296 -6.63 -14.12 14.72
N PRO A 297 -5.52 -14.82 15.05
CA PRO A 297 -5.65 -16.02 15.85
C PRO A 297 -6.28 -15.60 17.17
N GLU A 298 -7.36 -16.27 17.54
CA GLU A 298 -7.82 -16.33 18.93
C GLU A 298 -6.63 -16.84 19.76
N CYS A 299 -5.85 -15.90 20.31
CA CYS A 299 -5.02 -16.17 21.44
C CYS A 299 -5.86 -15.87 22.69
N GLN A 300 -6.28 -16.99 23.28
CA GLN A 300 -6.95 -17.20 24.58
C GLN A 300 -8.48 -17.13 24.59
#